data_AF-A0A396HZX8-F1
#
_entry.id   AF-A0A396HZX8-F1
#
_cell.length_a   1.000
_cell.length_b   1.000
_cell.length_c   1.000
_cell.angle_alpha   90.00
_cell.angle_beta   90.00
_cell.angle_gamma   90.00
#
_symmetry.space_group_name_H-M   'P 1'
#
loop_
_entity.id
_entity.type
_entity.pdbx_description
1 polymer ?
#
loop_
_entity_poly.entity_id
_entity_poly.type
_entity_poly.pdbx_seq_one_letter_code
_entity_poly.pdbx_strand_id
1 'polypeptide(L)'
;MLESALKFQKAFKRLGEKCVEYAMLEGGVPNNVDWDNAKCFVKFLKLFFEITKKVSGSTYVTSSTYFMEHCKILGGFNAWMGCHKDDPILANMATKMTAKYSKYWGDVAKMNMLVFIAVIFYPRRSFKQNV
;
A
#
# COMPACT_ATOMS: atom_id res chain seq x y z
N MET A 1 -11.98 4.16 5.30
CA MET A 1 -13.08 4.62 4.41
C MET A 1 -13.54 3.49 3.49
N LEU A 2 -12.71 3.00 2.55
CA LEU A 2 -13.06 1.87 1.67
C LEU A 2 -13.45 0.59 2.41
N GLU A 3 -12.68 0.18 3.42
CA GLU A 3 -13.00 -1.01 4.25
C GLU A 3 -14.39 -0.92 4.90
N SER A 4 -14.79 0.28 5.34
CA SER A 4 -16.13 0.52 5.88
C SER A 4 -17.19 0.45 4.78
N ALA A 5 -16.93 1.04 3.61
CA ALA A 5 -17.85 1.05 2.46
C ALA A 5 -18.17 -0.36 1.96
N LEU A 6 -17.21 -1.29 1.99
CA LEU A 6 -17.43 -2.70 1.64
C LEU A 6 -18.56 -3.36 2.44
N LYS A 7 -18.75 -2.97 3.71
CA LYS A 7 -19.82 -3.50 4.57
C LYS A 7 -21.22 -3.09 4.11
N PHE A 8 -21.30 -2.01 3.33
CA PHE A 8 -22.55 -1.41 2.87
C PHE A 8 -22.86 -1.70 1.40
N GLN A 9 -22.18 -2.66 0.75
CA GLN A 9 -22.43 -3.02 -0.65
C GLN A 9 -23.91 -3.22 -0.98
N LYS A 10 -24.66 -3.94 -0.12
CA LYS A 10 -26.12 -4.14 -0.28
C LYS A 10 -26.90 -2.83 -0.17
N ALA A 11 -26.48 -1.92 0.71
CA ALA A 11 -27.13 -0.62 0.89
C ALA A 11 -26.92 0.27 -0.34
N PHE A 12 -25.71 0.30 -0.91
CA PHE A 12 -25.43 1.01 -2.16
C PHE A 12 -26.24 0.48 -3.33
N LYS A 13 -26.37 -0.85 -3.46
CA LYS A 13 -27.24 -1.46 -4.47
C LYS A 13 -28.70 -1.01 -4.31
N ARG A 14 -29.23 -1.10 -3.09
CA ARG A 14 -30.62 -0.73 -2.79
C ARG A 14 -30.88 0.77 -2.96
N LEU A 15 -29.88 1.61 -2.72
CA LEU A 15 -29.94 3.05 -2.98
C LEU A 15 -30.06 3.32 -4.49
N GLY A 16 -29.28 2.60 -5.31
CA GLY A 16 -29.39 2.63 -6.77
C GLY A 16 -30.76 2.24 -7.31
N GLU A 17 -31.41 1.25 -6.68
CA GLU A 17 -32.75 0.80 -7.06
C GLU A 17 -33.85 1.81 -6.70
N LYS A 18 -33.65 2.63 -5.65
CA LYS A 18 -34.67 3.53 -5.11
C LYS A 18 -34.50 5.00 -5.49
N CYS A 19 -33.29 5.42 -5.83
CA CYS A 19 -32.95 6.82 -6.07
C CYS A 19 -32.38 6.98 -7.48
N VAL A 20 -33.21 7.52 -8.38
CA VAL A 20 -32.83 7.77 -9.78
C VAL A 20 -31.67 8.76 -9.87
N GLU A 21 -31.70 9.83 -9.05
CA GLU A 21 -30.61 10.81 -8.97
C GLU A 21 -29.28 10.16 -8.62
N TYR A 22 -29.26 9.26 -7.64
CA TYR A 22 -28.05 8.51 -7.26
C TYR A 22 -27.57 7.59 -8.38
N ALA A 23 -28.49 6.90 -9.06
CA ALA A 23 -28.15 6.03 -10.19
C ALA A 23 -27.59 6.81 -11.40
N MET A 24 -27.97 8.09 -11.56
CA MET A 24 -27.53 8.98 -12.63
C MET A 24 -26.26 9.79 -12.31
N LEU A 25 -25.72 9.71 -11.08
CA LEU A 25 -24.46 10.35 -10.74
C LEU A 25 -23.32 9.82 -11.62
N GLU A 26 -22.31 10.66 -11.88
CA GLU A 26 -21.08 10.20 -12.53
C GLU A 26 -20.43 9.07 -11.71
N GLY A 27 -20.18 7.94 -12.36
CA GLY A 27 -19.71 6.70 -11.73
C GLY A 27 -20.81 5.71 -11.35
N GLY A 28 -22.07 6.15 -11.29
CA GLY A 28 -23.25 5.31 -11.14
C GLY A 28 -23.25 4.40 -9.90
N VAL A 29 -24.08 3.35 -9.97
CA VAL A 29 -24.14 2.32 -8.94
C VAL A 29 -22.95 1.36 -9.10
N PRO A 30 -22.10 1.16 -8.07
CA PRO A 30 -20.94 0.28 -8.19
C PRO A 30 -21.34 -1.15 -8.55
N ASN A 31 -20.73 -1.69 -9.60
CA ASN A 31 -20.97 -3.05 -10.08
C ASN A 31 -20.07 -4.07 -9.34
N ASN A 32 -20.23 -5.37 -9.61
CA ASN A 32 -19.45 -6.41 -8.93
C ASN A 32 -17.94 -6.27 -9.13
N VAL A 33 -17.49 -5.82 -10.30
CA VAL A 33 -16.08 -5.58 -10.60
C VAL A 33 -15.53 -4.43 -9.75
N ASP A 34 -16.31 -3.37 -9.54
CA ASP A 34 -15.92 -2.26 -8.67
C ASP A 34 -15.74 -2.72 -7.21
N TRP A 35 -16.62 -3.61 -6.73
CA TRP A 35 -16.52 -4.18 -5.40
C TRP A 35 -15.30 -5.10 -5.24
N ASP A 36 -15.00 -5.92 -6.25
CA ASP A 36 -13.82 -6.79 -6.21
C ASP A 36 -12.51 -5.98 -6.29
N ASN A 37 -12.50 -4.93 -7.12
CA ASN A 37 -11.43 -3.95 -7.12
C ASN A 37 -11.28 -3.29 -5.74
N ALA A 38 -12.37 -2.82 -5.12
CA ALA A 38 -12.34 -2.19 -3.81
C ALA A 38 -11.77 -3.12 -2.73
N LYS A 39 -12.11 -4.41 -2.72
CA LYS A 39 -11.51 -5.41 -1.83
C LYS A 39 -10.00 -5.53 -2.04
N CYS A 40 -9.57 -5.60 -3.30
CA CYS A 40 -8.15 -5.64 -3.65
C CYS A 40 -7.41 -4.37 -3.18
N PHE A 41 -7.98 -3.19 -3.44
CA PHE A 41 -7.43 -1.91 -2.99
C PHE A 41 -7.32 -1.82 -1.48
N VAL A 42 -8.30 -2.32 -0.72
CA VAL A 42 -8.22 -2.33 0.76
C VAL A 42 -7.01 -3.14 1.22
N LYS A 43 -6.79 -4.35 0.68
CA LYS A 43 -5.61 -5.17 1.02
C LYS A 43 -4.31 -4.44 0.69
N PHE A 44 -4.23 -3.88 -0.52
CA PHE A 44 -3.05 -3.20 -1.01
C PHE A 44 -2.72 -1.95 -0.18
N LEU A 45 -3.69 -1.06 -0.01
CA LEU A 45 -3.53 0.22 0.71
C LEU A 45 -3.23 0.02 2.20
N LYS A 46 -3.65 -1.10 2.79
CA LYS A 46 -3.36 -1.41 4.20
C LYS A 46 -1.86 -1.46 4.50
N LEU A 47 -1.05 -2.00 3.60
CA LEU A 47 0.42 -2.01 3.76
C LEU A 47 0.98 -0.58 3.84
N PHE A 48 0.54 0.29 2.93
CA PHE A 48 0.98 1.69 2.90
C PHE A 48 0.49 2.44 4.13
N PHE A 49 -0.75 2.22 4.54
CA PHE A 49 -1.30 2.85 5.73
C PHE A 49 -0.48 2.54 6.98
N GLU A 50 -0.13 1.28 7.22
CA GLU A 50 0.68 0.88 8.37
C GLU A 50 2.09 1.49 8.33
N ILE A 51 2.69 1.59 7.14
CA ILE A 51 4.01 2.19 6.94
C ILE A 51 3.96 3.70 7.14
N THR A 52 3.01 4.39 6.51
CA THR A 52 2.81 5.83 6.67
C THR A 52 2.54 6.17 8.13
N LYS A 53 1.69 5.42 8.82
CA LYS A 53 1.44 5.62 10.26
C LYS A 53 2.73 5.56 11.08
N LYS A 54 3.64 4.65 10.77
CA LYS A 54 4.94 4.55 11.45
C LYS A 54 5.88 5.69 11.10
N VAL A 55 5.98 6.05 9.83
CA VAL A 55 6.90 7.11 9.36
C VAL A 55 6.40 8.51 9.75
N SER A 56 5.09 8.71 9.90
CA SER A 56 4.47 9.96 10.31
C SER A 56 4.44 10.19 11.83
N GLY A 57 4.95 9.25 12.63
CA GLY A 57 5.05 9.44 14.08
C GLY A 57 6.06 10.53 14.43
N SER A 58 5.73 11.41 15.37
CA SER A 58 6.62 12.49 15.85
C SER A 58 7.23 12.21 17.22
N THR A 59 6.76 11.18 17.92
CA THR A 59 7.14 10.86 19.31
C THR A 59 8.32 9.89 19.41
N TYR A 60 8.87 9.45 18.28
CA TYR A 60 10.03 8.55 18.21
C TYR A 60 10.86 8.84 16.97
N VAL A 61 12.13 8.40 16.98
CA VAL A 61 13.05 8.61 15.86
C VAL A 61 12.64 7.75 14.66
N THR A 62 11.98 8.38 13.68
CA THR A 62 11.47 7.72 12.47
C THR A 62 12.54 7.45 11.43
N SER A 63 13.57 8.30 11.35
CA SER A 63 14.66 8.23 10.36
C SER A 63 15.37 6.87 10.37
N SER A 64 15.59 6.32 11.56
CA SER A 64 16.18 4.99 11.75
C SER A 64 15.35 3.84 11.18
N THR A 65 14.02 3.98 11.18
CA THR A 65 13.08 2.95 10.73
C THR A 65 12.69 3.06 9.27
N TYR A 66 12.89 4.25 8.67
CA TYR A 66 12.45 4.59 7.32
C TYR A 66 12.89 3.55 6.27
N PHE A 67 14.18 3.21 6.25
CA PHE A 67 14.72 2.22 5.31
C PHE A 67 14.04 0.85 5.44
N MET A 68 13.84 0.37 6.68
CA MET A 68 13.22 -0.93 6.91
C MET A 68 11.74 -0.95 6.54
N GLU A 69 11.01 0.14 6.78
CA GLU A 69 9.64 0.23 6.30
C GLU A 69 9.60 0.26 4.76
N HIS A 70 10.58 0.90 4.11
CA HIS A 70 10.73 0.87 2.66
C HIS A 70 11.00 -0.55 2.13
N CYS A 71 11.89 -1.32 2.77
CA CYS A 71 12.10 -2.73 2.46
C CYS A 71 10.82 -3.58 2.61
N LYS A 72 9.95 -3.27 3.57
CA LYS A 72 8.65 -3.97 3.73
C LYS A 72 7.70 -3.71 2.56
N ILE A 73 7.73 -2.51 1.96
CA ILE A 73 6.96 -2.23 0.73
C ILE A 73 7.41 -3.18 -0.38
N LEU A 74 8.72 -3.25 -0.60
CA LEU A 74 9.30 -4.11 -1.64
C LEU A 74 9.00 -5.60 -1.38
N GLY A 75 9.13 -6.05 -0.12
CA GLY A 75 8.76 -7.41 0.27
C GLY A 75 7.27 -7.71 0.03
N GLY A 76 6.39 -6.76 0.33
CA GLY A 76 4.95 -6.87 0.06
C GLY A 76 4.65 -7.01 -1.43
N PHE A 77 5.29 -6.21 -2.28
CA PHE A 77 5.14 -6.33 -3.73
C PHE A 77 5.59 -7.69 -4.26
N ASN A 78 6.75 -8.18 -3.80
CA ASN A 78 7.25 -9.49 -4.22
C ASN A 78 6.31 -10.62 -3.82
N ALA A 79 5.76 -10.57 -2.60
CA ALA A 79 4.77 -11.53 -2.15
C ALA A 79 3.49 -11.51 -3.02
N TRP A 80 2.97 -10.31 -3.31
CA TRP A 80 1.74 -10.16 -4.10
C TRP A 80 1.90 -10.50 -5.58
N MET A 81 3.08 -10.24 -6.18
CA MET A 81 3.38 -10.72 -7.53
C MET A 81 3.32 -12.25 -7.62
N GLY A 82 3.64 -12.97 -6.54
CA GLY A 82 3.51 -14.43 -6.48
C GLY A 82 2.07 -14.94 -6.44
N CYS A 83 1.08 -14.10 -6.10
CA CYS A 83 -0.31 -14.48 -5.89
C CYS A 83 -1.15 -14.56 -7.18
N HIS A 84 -0.55 -14.68 -8.37
CA HIS A 84 -1.26 -14.69 -9.65
C HIS A 84 -2.40 -15.71 -9.75
N LYS A 85 -2.30 -16.84 -9.03
CA LYS A 85 -3.34 -17.89 -9.01
C LYS A 85 -4.53 -17.54 -8.13
N ASP A 86 -4.32 -16.79 -7.05
CA ASP A 86 -5.34 -16.52 -6.03
C ASP A 86 -6.01 -15.15 -6.21
N ASP A 87 -5.24 -14.14 -6.63
CA ASP A 87 -5.71 -12.76 -6.77
C ASP A 87 -4.98 -12.07 -7.95
N PRO A 88 -5.46 -12.29 -9.20
CA PRO A 88 -4.79 -11.78 -10.40
C PRO A 88 -4.80 -10.25 -10.49
N ILE A 89 -5.82 -9.60 -9.89
CA ILE A 89 -5.92 -8.14 -9.82
C ILE A 89 -4.81 -7.58 -8.94
N LEU A 90 -4.62 -8.18 -7.75
CA LEU A 90 -3.57 -7.79 -6.82
C LEU A 90 -2.17 -8.02 -7.39
N ALA A 91 -1.95 -9.16 -8.07
CA ALA A 91 -0.67 -9.47 -8.68
C ALA A 91 -0.30 -8.46 -9.78
N ASN A 92 -1.24 -8.15 -10.68
CA ASN A 92 -1.04 -7.13 -11.72
C ASN A 92 -0.77 -5.73 -11.13
N MET A 93 -1.48 -5.37 -10.06
CA MET A 93 -1.26 -4.11 -9.34
C MET A 93 0.14 -4.07 -8.71
N ALA A 94 0.58 -5.17 -8.08
CA ALA A 94 1.92 -5.29 -7.51
C ALA A 94 3.00 -5.12 -8.59
N THR A 95 2.88 -5.78 -9.74
CA THR A 95 3.83 -5.61 -10.86
C THR A 95 3.96 -4.16 -11.31
N LYS A 96 2.83 -3.47 -11.51
CA LYS A 96 2.82 -2.05 -11.90
C LYS A 96 3.46 -1.15 -10.83
N MET A 97 3.22 -1.45 -9.56
CA MET A 97 3.74 -0.66 -8.45
C MET A 97 5.22 -0.93 -8.18
N THR A 98 5.71 -2.16 -8.40
CA THR A 98 7.14 -2.47 -8.41
C THR A 98 7.89 -1.66 -9.46
N ALA A 99 7.33 -1.51 -10.66
CA ALA A 99 7.93 -0.68 -11.71
C ALA A 99 8.03 0.80 -11.30
N LYS A 100 6.98 1.36 -10.70
CA LYS A 100 7.00 2.73 -10.15
C LYS A 100 8.01 2.86 -9.01
N TYR A 101 8.05 1.88 -8.11
CA TYR A 101 9.01 1.88 -7.01
C TYR A 101 10.44 1.87 -7.53
N SER A 102 10.78 0.98 -8.46
CA SER A 102 12.12 0.93 -9.07
C SER A 102 12.51 2.26 -9.72
N LYS A 103 11.58 2.93 -10.39
CA LYS A 103 11.82 4.26 -10.99
C LYS A 103 12.23 5.33 -9.97
N TYR A 104 11.60 5.37 -8.79
CA TYR A 104 11.85 6.41 -7.78
C TYR A 104 12.88 6.02 -6.72
N TRP A 105 13.03 4.72 -6.46
CA TRP A 105 13.69 4.18 -5.28
C TRP A 105 14.56 2.96 -5.56
N GLY A 106 14.62 2.46 -6.81
CA GLY A 106 15.43 1.30 -7.18
C GLY A 106 16.90 1.62 -7.39
N ASP A 107 17.23 2.89 -7.63
CA ASP A 107 18.59 3.36 -7.81
C ASP A 107 19.11 3.97 -6.50
N VAL A 108 19.95 3.20 -5.79
CA VAL A 108 20.55 3.60 -4.52
C VAL A 108 21.37 4.90 -4.65
N ALA A 109 21.99 5.14 -5.81
CA ALA A 109 22.76 6.35 -6.04
C ALA A 109 21.88 7.61 -6.15
N LYS A 110 20.60 7.45 -6.49
CA LYS A 110 19.60 8.54 -6.54
C LYS A 110 18.81 8.69 -5.26
N MET A 111 18.91 7.75 -4.33
CA MET A 111 18.26 7.85 -3.03
C MET A 111 18.97 8.87 -2.13
N ASN A 112 18.22 9.49 -1.23
CA ASN A 112 18.80 10.40 -0.26
C ASN A 112 19.72 9.64 0.71
N MET A 113 21.03 9.95 0.67
CA MET A 113 22.06 9.32 1.48
C MET A 113 21.77 9.37 2.99
N LEU A 114 21.04 10.40 3.45
CA LEU A 114 20.66 10.57 4.85
C LEU A 114 19.83 9.38 5.38
N VAL A 115 19.07 8.71 4.51
CA VAL A 115 18.30 7.51 4.87
C VAL A 115 19.22 6.37 5.32
N PHE A 116 20.38 6.21 4.67
CA PHE A 116 21.34 5.17 5.01
C PHE A 116 22.16 5.53 6.25
N ILE A 117 22.61 6.79 6.32
CA ILE A 117 23.36 7.30 7.49
C ILE A 117 22.52 7.12 8.76
N ALA A 118 21.24 7.50 8.73
CA ALA A 118 20.34 7.35 9.87
C ALA A 118 20.19 5.90 10.36
N VAL A 119 20.32 4.91 9.45
CA VAL A 119 20.25 3.49 9.80
C VAL A 119 21.56 2.99 10.41
N ILE A 120 22.71 3.40 9.85
CA ILE A 120 24.04 3.02 10.33
C ILE A 120 24.28 3.56 11.74
N PHE A 121 23.94 4.82 11.98
CA PHE A 121 24.12 5.47 13.28
C PHE A 121 23.07 5.09 14.31
N TYR A 122 22.09 4.25 13.98
CA TYR A 122 21.05 3.87 14.93
C TYR A 122 21.57 2.81 15.92
N PRO A 123 21.75 3.14 17.21
CA PRO A 123 22.49 2.27 18.15
C PRO A 123 21.82 0.91 18.41
N ARG A 124 20.49 0.83 18.25
CA ARG A 124 19.73 -0.42 18.40
C ARG A 124 19.89 -1.39 17.22
N ARG A 125 20.55 -0.95 16.14
CA ARG A 125 20.95 -1.78 15.01
C ARG A 125 22.47 -1.78 14.91
N SER A 126 23.13 -2.27 15.96
CA SER A 126 24.52 -2.69 15.83
C SER A 126 24.57 -3.80 14.78
N PHE A 127 24.91 -3.45 13.54
CA PHE A 127 25.46 -4.41 12.60
C PHE A 127 26.65 -5.02 13.33
N LYS A 128 26.59 -6.31 13.67
CA LYS A 128 27.74 -7.01 14.21
C LYS A 128 28.81 -6.96 13.13
N GLN A 129 29.76 -6.03 13.27
CA GLN A 129 31.02 -6.08 12.56
C GLN A 129 31.75 -7.30 13.11
N ASN A 130 31.63 -8.42 12.41
CA ASN A 130 32.54 -9.53 12.61
C ASN A 130 33.86 -9.12 11.94
N VAL A 131 34.76 -8.55 12.74
CA VAL A 131 36.20 -8.50 12.47
C VAL A 131 36.84 -9.58 13.31
#